data_AF-M5U471-F1
#
_entry.id   AF-M5U471-F1
#
_cell.length_a   1.000
_cell.length_b   1.000
_cell.length_c   1.000
_cell.angle_alpha   90.00
_cell.angle_beta   90.00
_cell.angle_gamma   90.00
#
_symmetry.space_group_name_H-M   'P 1'
#
loop_
_entity.id
_entity.type
_entity.pdbx_description
1 polymer ?
#
loop_
_entity_poly.entity_id
_entity_poly.type
_entity_poly.pdbx_seq_one_letter_code
_entity_poly.pdbx_strand_id
1 'polypeptide(L)'
;MLSDLGGLTFWRMRLQKPAKGIFAKIRDGVCSKLPPVHRVVPPKDIAMTYRFDSYRTPAVIRRAMALVFVCHFVLLEMVASGQSLPEPTWERLPRWRGFNLLEKFHLQWSNGPYVESDFEMISDFGFNFVRLPMDYRVWCRGGDWNRFDEDVLREIDDAVRWGQKYSVHVCLNFHRAPGFTVASPAEKTSLWVDQETQRVCAKHWSEFAKRYKGVPNRNLSFNLFNEPGDVDEETYVAVVAKMAKAIREQDPERLIICDGLEWGQKPVPGMRALRVAQATRGYAPIEITHYRASWMRGAAQFPLPMWPRVVADATLYSPTKIDVPREARTPLRIRSEWQDDTPLRIRVASVSSRSRLVVRADGKTVFEKTFVPGPGKGEWRSVEYFPQWQSYRAVYNRDYETTIPSGTRELEIFNAEGDWVSLAEIGIGHRDSQGRSKETVLPFRNRWAAPPAVLTYHTDRGDAPAGRISHAYFSGAEQENRQWLWDVGVAPWIEGASRTGVVVGEFGCHHRTPHDVTLAWMEDNLANWQRAGIGWALWNFRGSFGVLDSKRTDVKYERYRGHKLDRKMLDLLQRY
;
A
#
# COMPACT_ATOMS: atom_id res chain seq x y z
N MET A 1 35.40 41.63 -30.09
CA MET A 1 35.13 42.52 -31.23
C MET A 1 34.36 41.70 -32.24
N LEU A 2 33.04 41.86 -32.24
CA LEU A 2 32.26 42.52 -33.31
C LEU A 2 31.90 41.49 -34.40
N SER A 3 30.68 40.91 -34.35
CA SER A 3 29.43 41.43 -34.99
C SER A 3 29.33 40.88 -36.43
N ASP A 4 28.22 40.43 -37.01
CA ASP A 4 26.81 40.43 -36.66
C ASP A 4 26.02 39.65 -37.75
N LEU A 5 24.71 39.47 -37.54
CA LEU A 5 23.63 39.03 -38.47
C LEU A 5 23.52 37.52 -38.75
N GLY A 6 22.37 36.84 -38.60
CA GLY A 6 21.02 37.27 -38.27
C GLY A 6 19.98 36.30 -38.88
N GLY A 7 18.98 35.89 -38.08
CA GLY A 7 17.67 35.43 -38.58
C GLY A 7 17.26 33.98 -38.28
N LEU A 8 16.30 33.78 -37.37
CA LEU A 8 15.10 32.95 -37.59
C LEU A 8 14.11 33.04 -36.40
N THR A 9 13.11 33.88 -36.64
CA THR A 9 11.69 33.92 -36.24
C THR A 9 11.15 32.98 -35.14
N PHE A 10 10.67 33.60 -34.05
CA PHE A 10 9.78 33.02 -33.03
C PHE A 10 8.29 33.18 -33.43
N TRP A 11 7.51 32.10 -33.39
CA TRP A 11 6.06 32.15 -33.44
C TRP A 11 5.48 32.40 -32.04
N ARG A 12 4.88 33.59 -31.82
CA ARG A 12 4.04 33.90 -30.65
C ARG A 12 2.57 33.68 -31.00
N MET A 13 1.95 32.71 -30.35
CA MET A 13 0.50 32.48 -30.42
C MET A 13 -0.22 33.43 -29.45
N ARG A 14 -1.09 34.31 -29.98
CA ARG A 14 -1.95 35.21 -29.18
C ARG A 14 -3.14 34.43 -28.62
N LEU A 15 -3.28 34.41 -27.30
CA LEU A 15 -4.49 33.97 -26.59
C LEU A 15 -5.55 35.08 -26.65
N GLN A 16 -6.69 34.81 -27.29
CA GLN A 16 -7.90 35.63 -27.22
C GLN A 16 -8.73 35.24 -25.98
N LYS A 17 -9.14 36.24 -25.20
CA LYS A 17 -10.01 36.12 -24.02
C LYS A 17 -11.43 35.65 -24.41
N PRO A 18 -12.13 34.84 -23.60
CA PRO A 18 -13.55 34.59 -23.81
C PRO A 18 -14.41 35.71 -23.21
N ALA A 19 -15.39 36.16 -24.00
CA ALA A 19 -16.42 37.11 -23.59
C ALA A 19 -17.43 36.46 -22.63
N LYS A 20 -17.75 37.18 -21.55
CA LYS A 20 -18.84 36.89 -20.61
C LYS A 20 -20.17 37.34 -21.22
N GLY A 21 -21.23 36.54 -21.04
CA GLY A 21 -22.60 37.07 -21.00
C GLY A 21 -23.66 36.12 -21.53
N ILE A 22 -24.76 36.05 -20.75
CA ILE A 22 -26.09 35.50 -21.08
C ILE A 22 -26.28 34.02 -20.66
N PHE A 23 -26.72 33.81 -19.41
CA PHE A 23 -27.80 32.89 -19.06
C PHE A 23 -28.36 33.27 -17.68
N ALA A 24 -29.57 33.81 -17.65
CA ALA A 24 -30.38 33.95 -16.44
C ALA A 24 -31.87 33.81 -16.81
N LYS A 25 -32.59 33.02 -15.99
CA LYS A 25 -34.04 32.72 -16.00
C LYS A 25 -34.43 31.77 -17.14
N ILE A 26 -34.98 30.59 -16.87
CA ILE A 26 -36.32 30.37 -16.31
C ILE A 26 -36.34 29.14 -15.39
N ARG A 27 -36.93 29.29 -14.22
CA ARG A 27 -37.39 28.24 -13.31
C ARG A 27 -38.90 28.47 -13.16
N ASP A 28 -39.72 27.47 -13.47
CA ASP A 28 -40.89 27.03 -12.69
C ASP A 28 -41.87 26.19 -13.52
N GLY A 29 -42.35 25.11 -12.89
CA GLY A 29 -43.69 24.55 -13.10
C GLY A 29 -43.83 23.49 -14.20
N VAL A 30 -43.91 22.22 -13.81
CA VAL A 30 -45.19 21.49 -13.66
C VAL A 30 -44.89 19.98 -13.59
N CYS A 31 -45.37 19.38 -12.51
CA CYS A 31 -45.40 17.95 -12.24
C CYS A 31 -46.61 17.33 -12.97
N SER A 32 -46.50 16.14 -13.56
CA SER A 32 -47.38 14.99 -13.30
C SER A 32 -47.49 13.95 -14.45
N LYS A 33 -47.42 12.67 -14.04
CA LYS A 33 -48.05 11.44 -14.60
C LYS A 33 -47.51 10.80 -15.88
N LEU A 34 -46.89 9.62 -15.72
CA LEU A 34 -46.93 8.51 -16.69
C LEU A 34 -47.25 7.19 -15.96
N PRO A 35 -48.18 6.35 -16.46
CA PRO A 35 -48.51 5.01 -15.92
C PRO A 35 -47.68 3.89 -16.61
N PRO A 36 -47.77 2.60 -16.18
CA PRO A 36 -46.66 1.65 -16.22
C PRO A 36 -46.51 0.87 -17.54
N VAL A 37 -45.28 0.43 -17.81
CA VAL A 37 -44.92 -0.39 -18.97
C VAL A 37 -45.14 -1.88 -18.66
N HIS A 38 -46.01 -2.54 -19.43
CA HIS A 38 -46.08 -4.00 -19.50
C HIS A 38 -45.06 -4.55 -20.51
N ARG A 39 -44.42 -5.67 -20.14
CA ARG A 39 -43.54 -6.53 -20.95
C ARG A 39 -44.27 -7.06 -22.20
N VAL A 40 -43.64 -6.94 -23.37
CA VAL A 40 -43.91 -7.81 -24.54
C VAL A 40 -42.58 -8.18 -25.22
N VAL A 41 -42.43 -9.48 -25.51
CA VAL A 41 -41.31 -10.19 -26.16
C VAL A 41 -41.31 -9.92 -27.68
N PRO A 42 -40.16 -9.90 -28.40
CA PRO A 42 -40.16 -9.56 -29.83
C PRO A 42 -40.34 -10.79 -30.72
N PRO A 43 -40.95 -10.63 -31.92
CA PRO A 43 -40.65 -11.48 -33.06
C PRO A 43 -39.90 -10.75 -34.19
N LYS A 44 -39.27 -11.59 -35.02
CA LYS A 44 -38.27 -11.35 -36.06
C LYS A 44 -38.79 -10.61 -37.31
N ASP A 45 -37.85 -9.96 -37.98
CA ASP A 45 -37.76 -9.65 -39.42
C ASP A 45 -39.00 -9.13 -40.15
N ILE A 46 -39.09 -7.79 -40.33
CA ILE A 46 -39.69 -7.18 -41.53
C ILE A 46 -38.91 -5.90 -41.87
N ALA A 47 -38.28 -5.88 -43.05
CA ALA A 47 -37.78 -4.66 -43.68
C ALA A 47 -38.97 -3.83 -44.20
N MET A 48 -39.15 -2.61 -43.69
CA MET A 48 -40.06 -1.61 -44.26
C MET A 48 -39.28 -0.37 -44.69
N THR A 49 -39.33 -0.09 -45.99
CA THR A 49 -38.91 1.15 -46.64
C THR A 49 -39.91 2.27 -46.29
N TYR A 50 -39.44 3.34 -45.65
CA TYR A 50 -40.25 4.55 -45.42
C TYR A 50 -40.06 5.54 -46.59
N ARG A 51 -41.16 5.88 -47.27
CA ARG A 51 -41.28 7.13 -48.05
C ARG A 51 -41.71 8.24 -47.10
N PHE A 52 -40.97 9.35 -47.07
CA PHE A 52 -41.39 10.57 -46.39
C PHE A 52 -41.97 11.56 -47.40
N ASP A 53 -43.28 11.79 -47.31
CA ASP A 53 -43.93 12.94 -47.93
C ASP A 53 -43.74 14.21 -47.10
N SER A 54 -43.69 15.31 -47.82
CA SER A 54 -43.17 16.62 -47.44
C SER A 54 -44.10 17.41 -46.52
N TYR A 55 -43.61 17.79 -45.33
CA TYR A 55 -43.98 19.05 -44.68
C TYR A 55 -42.73 19.78 -44.18
N ARG A 56 -42.68 21.08 -44.49
CA ARG A 56 -41.54 22.01 -44.33
C ARG A 56 -41.00 22.04 -42.90
N THR A 57 -39.80 21.50 -42.72
CA THR A 57 -38.95 21.78 -41.55
C THR A 57 -37.77 22.67 -41.98
N PRO A 58 -37.50 23.80 -41.29
CA PRO A 58 -36.38 24.69 -41.63
C PRO A 58 -35.02 23.95 -41.60
N ALA A 59 -34.13 24.27 -42.54
CA ALA A 59 -32.83 23.59 -42.74
C ALA A 59 -31.93 23.53 -41.49
N VAL A 60 -32.15 24.42 -40.51
CA VAL A 60 -31.44 24.46 -39.23
C VAL A 60 -31.83 23.29 -38.32
N ILE A 61 -33.08 22.82 -38.37
CA ILE A 61 -33.58 21.69 -37.56
C ILE A 61 -33.09 20.35 -38.12
N ARG A 62 -32.94 20.23 -39.45
CA ARG A 62 -32.33 19.03 -40.08
C ARG A 62 -30.85 18.87 -39.71
N ARG A 63 -30.08 19.95 -39.59
CA ARG A 63 -28.68 19.90 -39.13
C ARG A 63 -28.57 19.63 -37.63
N ALA A 64 -29.45 20.19 -36.80
CA ALA A 64 -29.48 19.90 -35.36
C ALA A 64 -29.91 18.45 -35.06
N MET A 65 -30.90 17.90 -35.78
CA MET A 65 -31.31 16.50 -35.60
C MET A 65 -30.31 15.50 -36.17
N ALA A 66 -29.62 15.81 -37.27
CA ALA A 66 -28.52 14.99 -37.77
C ALA A 66 -27.30 15.02 -36.83
N LEU A 67 -26.99 16.16 -36.21
CA LEU A 67 -25.91 16.26 -35.22
C LEU A 67 -26.27 15.55 -33.90
N VAL A 68 -27.53 15.60 -33.47
CA VAL A 68 -28.02 14.88 -32.29
C VAL A 68 -28.07 13.37 -32.55
N PHE A 69 -28.44 12.91 -33.76
CA PHE A 69 -28.42 11.49 -34.12
C PHE A 69 -26.99 10.96 -34.28
N VAL A 70 -26.07 11.73 -34.86
CA VAL A 70 -24.65 11.33 -34.97
C VAL A 70 -23.97 11.38 -33.60
N CYS A 71 -24.30 12.34 -32.72
CA CYS A 71 -23.80 12.32 -31.34
C CYS A 71 -24.41 11.19 -30.50
N HIS A 72 -25.69 10.82 -30.68
CA HIS A 72 -26.28 9.67 -29.97
C HIS A 72 -25.76 8.33 -30.48
N PHE A 73 -25.47 8.19 -31.79
CA PHE A 73 -24.85 6.98 -32.33
C PHE A 73 -23.37 6.86 -31.99
N VAL A 74 -22.62 7.97 -31.97
CA VAL A 74 -21.21 7.95 -31.51
C VAL A 74 -21.11 7.74 -29.99
N LEU A 75 -22.09 8.20 -29.20
CA LEU A 75 -22.17 7.88 -27.76
C LEU A 75 -22.70 6.47 -27.47
N LEU A 76 -23.56 5.87 -28.31
CA LEU A 76 -23.98 4.47 -28.14
C LEU A 76 -22.95 3.46 -28.68
N GLU A 77 -22.22 3.77 -29.76
CA GLU A 77 -21.14 2.91 -30.26
C GLU A 77 -19.88 2.98 -29.37
N MET A 78 -19.66 4.07 -28.64
CA MET A 78 -18.61 4.13 -27.60
C MET A 78 -18.96 3.35 -26.32
N VAL A 79 -20.21 2.98 -26.10
CA VAL A 79 -20.65 2.23 -24.91
C VAL A 79 -20.75 0.71 -25.16
N ALA A 80 -20.55 0.26 -26.41
CA ALA A 80 -20.63 -1.15 -26.78
C ALA A 80 -19.44 -1.70 -27.58
N SER A 81 -18.29 -1.00 -27.62
CA SER A 81 -17.01 -1.66 -27.91
C SER A 81 -16.41 -2.15 -26.61
N GLY A 82 -16.62 -3.43 -26.26
CA GLY A 82 -15.94 -4.05 -25.12
C GLY A 82 -14.44 -3.82 -25.23
N GLN A 83 -13.88 -2.95 -24.39
CA GLN A 83 -12.46 -2.67 -24.38
C GLN A 83 -11.74 -3.98 -24.07
N SER A 84 -11.07 -4.54 -25.08
CA SER A 84 -10.25 -5.72 -24.91
C SER A 84 -9.07 -5.35 -24.01
N LEU A 85 -8.86 -6.13 -22.95
CA LEU A 85 -7.74 -5.95 -22.02
C LEU A 85 -6.40 -5.98 -22.77
N PRO A 86 -5.41 -5.17 -22.40
CA PRO A 86 -4.09 -5.22 -23.04
C PRO A 86 -3.43 -6.60 -22.90
N GLU A 87 -2.73 -7.06 -23.93
CA GLU A 87 -1.97 -8.32 -23.85
C GLU A 87 -0.74 -8.16 -22.95
N PRO A 88 -0.59 -8.99 -21.92
CA PRO A 88 0.61 -9.05 -21.11
C PRO A 88 1.66 -9.99 -21.72
N THR A 89 2.92 -9.70 -21.41
CA THR A 89 4.00 -10.68 -21.52
C THR A 89 4.73 -10.77 -20.19
N TRP A 90 5.52 -11.83 -20.00
CA TRP A 90 6.36 -11.99 -18.81
C TRP A 90 7.41 -10.88 -18.66
N GLU A 91 7.76 -10.14 -19.73
CA GLU A 91 8.66 -8.96 -19.69
C GLU A 91 7.92 -7.65 -19.45
N ARG A 92 6.64 -7.58 -19.84
CA ARG A 92 5.85 -6.35 -19.79
C ARG A 92 4.42 -6.65 -19.38
N LEU A 93 4.16 -6.48 -18.09
CA LEU A 93 2.80 -6.49 -17.56
C LEU A 93 2.12 -5.14 -17.87
N PRO A 94 0.82 -5.14 -18.24
CA PRO A 94 0.03 -3.93 -18.29
C PRO A 94 -0.05 -3.27 -16.92
N ARG A 95 -0.45 -1.99 -16.91
CA ARG A 95 -0.79 -1.30 -15.67
C ARG A 95 -2.15 -1.78 -15.16
N TRP A 96 -2.16 -3.01 -14.66
CA TRP A 96 -3.27 -3.61 -13.95
C TRP A 96 -3.58 -2.82 -12.70
N ARG A 97 -4.84 -2.47 -12.48
CA ARG A 97 -5.28 -1.73 -11.29
C ARG A 97 -6.55 -2.37 -10.78
N GLY A 98 -6.56 -2.74 -9.51
CA GLY A 98 -7.76 -3.25 -8.87
C GLY A 98 -7.51 -3.85 -7.50
N PHE A 99 -7.99 -5.06 -7.25
CA PHE A 99 -8.19 -5.55 -5.89
C PHE A 99 -7.87 -7.04 -5.73
N ASN A 100 -7.59 -7.46 -4.49
CA ASN A 100 -7.64 -8.87 -4.12
C ASN A 100 -9.06 -9.22 -3.61
N LEU A 101 -9.58 -10.37 -4.05
CA LEU A 101 -10.87 -10.93 -3.63
C LEU A 101 -10.63 -12.20 -2.82
N LEU A 102 -11.15 -12.25 -1.59
CA LEU A 102 -10.69 -13.17 -0.54
C LEU A 102 -11.64 -14.36 -0.31
N GLU A 103 -12.65 -14.57 -1.16
CA GLU A 103 -13.71 -15.56 -0.93
C GLU A 103 -13.18 -16.99 -0.78
N LYS A 104 -12.00 -17.32 -1.35
CA LYS A 104 -11.31 -18.61 -1.19
C LYS A 104 -10.00 -18.55 -0.39
N PHE A 105 -9.78 -17.49 0.38
CA PHE A 105 -8.52 -17.20 1.07
C PHE A 105 -8.14 -18.21 2.16
N HIS A 106 -9.10 -18.81 2.87
CA HIS A 106 -8.81 -19.75 3.94
C HIS A 106 -9.94 -20.75 4.20
N LEU A 107 -9.60 -22.05 4.25
CA LEU A 107 -10.56 -23.15 4.40
C LEU A 107 -11.64 -22.94 5.48
N GLN A 108 -11.24 -22.49 6.66
CA GLN A 108 -12.14 -22.47 7.83
C GLN A 108 -13.01 -21.23 7.96
N TRP A 109 -12.58 -20.08 7.41
CA TRP A 109 -13.22 -18.79 7.73
C TRP A 109 -13.39 -17.87 6.52
N SER A 110 -12.85 -18.23 5.35
CA SER A 110 -13.01 -17.51 4.09
C SER A 110 -13.00 -18.49 2.91
N ASN A 111 -14.12 -19.21 2.76
CA ASN A 111 -14.32 -20.23 1.72
C ASN A 111 -15.72 -20.12 1.08
N GLY A 112 -16.20 -18.91 0.85
CA GLY A 112 -17.43 -18.67 0.07
C GLY A 112 -17.17 -18.74 -1.45
N PRO A 113 -18.21 -18.78 -2.29
CA PRO A 113 -18.07 -18.51 -3.72
C PRO A 113 -17.73 -17.03 -3.95
N TYR A 114 -17.04 -16.72 -5.05
CA TYR A 114 -16.87 -15.34 -5.50
C TYR A 114 -18.21 -14.69 -5.86
N VAL A 115 -18.27 -13.36 -5.83
CA VAL A 115 -19.51 -12.61 -6.05
C VAL A 115 -19.44 -11.81 -7.35
N GLU A 116 -20.34 -12.08 -8.29
CA GLU A 116 -20.35 -11.42 -9.61
C GLU A 116 -20.41 -9.88 -9.52
N SER A 117 -21.20 -9.35 -8.59
CA SER A 117 -21.36 -7.90 -8.43
C SER A 117 -20.07 -7.18 -8.06
N ASP A 118 -19.08 -7.88 -7.49
CA ASP A 118 -17.77 -7.28 -7.24
C ASP A 118 -17.03 -7.01 -8.56
N PHE A 119 -17.07 -7.95 -9.51
CA PHE A 119 -16.46 -7.78 -10.83
C PHE A 119 -17.15 -6.67 -11.62
N GLU A 120 -18.48 -6.61 -11.56
CA GLU A 120 -19.26 -5.52 -12.16
C GLU A 120 -18.87 -4.17 -11.55
N MET A 121 -18.86 -4.03 -10.23
CA MET A 121 -18.51 -2.75 -9.58
C MET A 121 -17.05 -2.34 -9.82
N ILE A 122 -16.12 -3.30 -9.82
CA ILE A 122 -14.70 -3.04 -10.11
C ILE A 122 -14.56 -2.49 -11.54
N SER A 123 -15.25 -3.08 -12.51
CA SER A 123 -15.28 -2.60 -13.89
C SER A 123 -15.96 -1.23 -14.03
N ASP A 124 -17.12 -1.03 -13.39
CA ASP A 124 -17.85 0.25 -13.36
C ASP A 124 -17.00 1.39 -12.79
N PHE A 125 -16.13 1.09 -11.82
CA PHE A 125 -15.17 2.05 -11.26
C PHE A 125 -13.94 2.28 -12.15
N GLY A 126 -13.80 1.59 -13.28
CA GLY A 126 -12.70 1.75 -14.24
C GLY A 126 -11.42 0.97 -13.89
N PHE A 127 -11.54 -0.03 -12.99
CA PHE A 127 -10.47 -0.96 -12.66
C PHE A 127 -10.55 -2.21 -13.55
N ASN A 128 -9.43 -2.90 -13.72
CA ASN A 128 -9.28 -3.93 -14.75
C ASN A 128 -8.52 -5.17 -14.28
N PHE A 129 -8.35 -5.33 -12.97
CA PHE A 129 -7.58 -6.43 -12.41
C PHE A 129 -8.16 -6.92 -11.09
N VAL A 130 -8.22 -8.24 -10.92
CA VAL A 130 -8.39 -8.88 -9.63
C VAL A 130 -7.35 -9.97 -9.42
N ARG A 131 -6.83 -10.06 -8.20
CA ARG A 131 -6.03 -11.20 -7.75
C ARG A 131 -6.86 -12.05 -6.78
N LEU A 132 -6.80 -13.36 -6.96
CA LEU A 132 -7.58 -14.33 -6.20
C LEU A 132 -6.59 -15.15 -5.35
N PRO A 133 -6.23 -14.70 -4.13
CA PRO A 133 -5.43 -15.49 -3.20
C PRO A 133 -6.26 -16.63 -2.62
N MET A 134 -5.86 -17.87 -2.88
CA MET A 134 -6.65 -19.05 -2.54
C MET A 134 -5.88 -20.07 -1.71
N ASP A 135 -6.62 -20.84 -0.91
CA ASP A 135 -6.12 -21.94 -0.10
C ASP A 135 -6.39 -23.28 -0.79
N TYR A 136 -5.34 -24.02 -1.17
CA TYR A 136 -5.53 -25.26 -1.93
C TYR A 136 -6.45 -26.29 -1.30
N ARG A 137 -6.56 -26.27 0.04
CA ARG A 137 -7.36 -27.23 0.78
C ARG A 137 -8.86 -27.08 0.48
N VAL A 138 -9.31 -25.92 0.01
CA VAL A 138 -10.73 -25.68 -0.29
C VAL A 138 -11.24 -26.57 -1.42
N TRP A 139 -10.38 -26.92 -2.38
CA TRP A 139 -10.73 -27.81 -3.49
C TRP A 139 -10.18 -29.22 -3.33
N CYS A 140 -9.75 -29.62 -2.13
CA CYS A 140 -9.30 -30.98 -1.83
C CYS A 140 -10.45 -31.79 -1.21
N ARG A 141 -10.99 -32.74 -1.96
CA ARG A 141 -12.12 -33.58 -1.53
C ARG A 141 -11.71 -34.45 -0.34
N GLY A 142 -12.40 -34.27 0.79
CA GLY A 142 -12.14 -35.04 2.02
C GLY A 142 -10.75 -34.81 2.62
N GLY A 143 -10.09 -33.69 2.28
CA GLY A 143 -8.72 -33.42 2.72
C GLY A 143 -7.64 -34.22 1.98
N ASP A 144 -8.01 -35.01 0.98
CA ASP A 144 -7.04 -35.67 0.09
C ASP A 144 -6.60 -34.69 -0.98
N TRP A 145 -5.38 -34.17 -0.83
CA TRP A 145 -4.72 -33.29 -1.80
C TRP A 145 -4.48 -33.91 -3.20
N ASN A 146 -4.81 -35.18 -3.42
CA ASN A 146 -4.80 -35.78 -4.76
C ASN A 146 -6.17 -35.81 -5.43
N ARG A 147 -7.26 -35.46 -4.72
CA ARG A 147 -8.63 -35.51 -5.24
C ARG A 147 -9.24 -34.12 -5.26
N PHE A 148 -9.51 -33.63 -6.45
CA PHE A 148 -10.10 -32.31 -6.64
C PHE A 148 -11.61 -32.33 -6.42
N ASP A 149 -12.12 -31.29 -5.77
CA ASP A 149 -13.55 -31.05 -5.64
C ASP A 149 -14.06 -30.17 -6.78
N GLU A 150 -14.68 -30.80 -7.78
CA GLU A 150 -15.22 -30.13 -8.96
C GLU A 150 -16.27 -29.06 -8.65
N ASP A 151 -17.01 -29.19 -7.54
CA ASP A 151 -18.04 -28.21 -7.19
C ASP A 151 -17.39 -26.89 -6.76
N VAL A 152 -16.30 -26.98 -5.98
CA VAL A 152 -15.51 -25.82 -5.57
C VAL A 152 -14.72 -25.22 -6.74
N LEU A 153 -14.20 -26.06 -7.65
CA LEU A 153 -13.52 -25.57 -8.85
C LEU A 153 -14.45 -24.78 -9.77
N ARG A 154 -15.74 -25.14 -9.88
CA ARG A 154 -16.72 -24.36 -10.66
C ARG A 154 -16.92 -22.94 -10.13
N GLU A 155 -16.78 -22.72 -8.83
CA GLU A 155 -16.85 -21.37 -8.26
C GLU A 155 -15.64 -20.50 -8.66
N ILE A 156 -14.50 -21.12 -8.96
CA ILE A 156 -13.32 -20.43 -9.51
C ILE A 156 -13.52 -20.18 -11.01
N ASP A 157 -14.15 -21.11 -11.75
CA ASP A 157 -14.52 -20.90 -13.15
C ASP A 157 -15.43 -19.69 -13.31
N ASP A 158 -16.39 -19.53 -12.40
CA ASP A 158 -17.29 -18.38 -12.38
C ASP A 158 -16.53 -17.07 -12.24
N ALA A 159 -15.53 -17.00 -11.35
CA ALA A 159 -14.67 -15.83 -11.22
C ALA A 159 -13.87 -15.53 -12.50
N VAL A 160 -13.29 -16.55 -13.15
CA VAL A 160 -12.58 -16.38 -14.43
C VAL A 160 -13.53 -15.89 -15.54
N ARG A 161 -14.73 -16.45 -15.60
CA ARG A 161 -15.79 -16.07 -16.55
C ARG A 161 -16.26 -14.63 -16.33
N TRP A 162 -16.46 -14.22 -15.08
CA TRP A 162 -16.85 -12.83 -14.76
C TRP A 162 -15.71 -11.86 -15.05
N GLY A 163 -14.46 -12.23 -14.78
CA GLY A 163 -13.29 -11.48 -15.22
C GLY A 163 -13.34 -11.17 -16.72
N GLN A 164 -13.59 -12.19 -17.55
CA GLN A 164 -13.75 -12.00 -18.98
C GLN A 164 -14.97 -11.14 -19.34
N LYS A 165 -16.13 -11.40 -18.72
CA LYS A 165 -17.39 -10.67 -18.97
C LYS A 165 -17.26 -9.16 -18.71
N TYR A 166 -16.55 -8.78 -17.65
CA TYR A 166 -16.44 -7.39 -17.20
C TYR A 166 -15.11 -6.72 -17.60
N SER A 167 -14.33 -7.33 -18.50
CA SER A 167 -12.99 -6.83 -18.88
C SER A 167 -12.08 -6.58 -17.67
N VAL A 168 -12.03 -7.55 -16.76
CA VAL A 168 -11.17 -7.57 -15.57
C VAL A 168 -10.23 -8.78 -15.67
N HIS A 169 -8.91 -8.54 -15.71
CA HIS A 169 -7.92 -9.61 -15.69
C HIS A 169 -7.97 -10.35 -14.35
N VAL A 170 -7.97 -11.68 -14.39
CA VAL A 170 -7.95 -12.54 -13.20
C VAL A 170 -6.56 -13.13 -13.00
N CYS A 171 -5.96 -12.89 -11.85
CA CYS A 171 -4.70 -13.49 -11.43
C CYS A 171 -4.99 -14.53 -10.34
N LEU A 172 -4.90 -15.83 -10.67
CA LEU A 172 -5.10 -16.91 -9.70
C LEU A 172 -3.85 -17.11 -8.88
N ASN A 173 -3.97 -17.12 -7.55
CA ASN A 173 -2.85 -17.31 -6.64
C ASN A 173 -3.09 -18.44 -5.65
N PHE A 174 -2.07 -19.28 -5.42
CA PHE A 174 -2.06 -20.19 -4.28
C PHE A 174 -1.41 -19.47 -3.09
N HIS A 175 -2.25 -18.88 -2.26
CA HIS A 175 -1.83 -18.22 -1.01
C HIS A 175 -1.41 -19.25 0.04
N ARG A 176 -2.10 -20.39 0.06
CA ARG A 176 -1.61 -21.63 0.64
C ARG A 176 -1.53 -22.65 -0.48
N ALA A 177 -0.33 -23.14 -0.75
CA ALA A 177 -0.05 -24.22 -1.68
C ALA A 177 0.28 -25.50 -0.89
N PRO A 178 0.23 -26.69 -1.51
CA PRO A 178 0.74 -27.91 -0.87
C PRO A 178 2.18 -27.67 -0.36
N GLY A 179 2.36 -27.73 0.96
CA GLY A 179 3.66 -27.57 1.61
C GLY A 179 4.18 -26.16 1.83
N PHE A 180 3.41 -25.11 1.52
CA PHE A 180 3.83 -23.74 1.82
C PHE A 180 2.67 -22.77 2.08
N THR A 181 2.84 -21.91 3.08
CA THR A 181 2.00 -20.72 3.33
C THR A 181 2.69 -19.76 4.30
N VAL A 182 2.30 -18.49 4.26
CA VAL A 182 2.59 -17.50 5.31
C VAL A 182 1.53 -17.49 6.44
N ALA A 183 0.38 -18.12 6.21
CA ALA A 183 -0.70 -18.18 7.18
C ALA A 183 -0.48 -19.26 8.25
N SER A 184 -1.08 -19.06 9.42
CA SER A 184 -1.08 -20.08 10.49
C SER A 184 -2.29 -21.02 10.40
N PRO A 185 -2.16 -22.31 10.78
CA PRO A 185 -0.90 -23.01 11.08
C PRO A 185 -0.09 -23.29 9.81
N ALA A 186 1.21 -23.59 9.98
CA ALA A 186 2.09 -24.00 8.88
C ALA A 186 1.65 -25.35 8.26
N GLU A 187 2.13 -25.62 7.05
CA GLU A 187 1.93 -26.94 6.40
C GLU A 187 2.77 -28.03 7.09
N LYS A 188 2.34 -29.29 6.94
CA LYS A 188 3.02 -30.45 7.56
C LYS A 188 4.31 -30.84 6.83
N THR A 189 4.37 -30.57 5.54
CA THR A 189 5.53 -30.82 4.68
C THR A 189 6.01 -29.49 4.10
N SER A 190 7.19 -29.50 3.49
CA SER A 190 7.82 -28.30 2.93
C SER A 190 7.92 -28.40 1.41
N LEU A 191 7.28 -27.45 0.72
CA LEU A 191 7.38 -27.30 -0.74
C LEU A 191 8.82 -27.11 -1.21
N TRP A 192 9.68 -26.51 -0.38
CA TRP A 192 11.02 -26.13 -0.76
C TRP A 192 11.98 -27.32 -0.85
N VAL A 193 11.76 -28.38 -0.06
CA VAL A 193 12.70 -29.51 0.06
C VAL A 193 12.08 -30.88 -0.21
N ASP A 194 10.77 -31.05 -0.02
CA ASP A 194 10.12 -32.37 -0.14
C ASP A 194 9.64 -32.64 -1.58
N GLN A 195 10.20 -33.69 -2.20
CA GLN A 195 9.94 -34.00 -3.61
C GLN A 195 8.50 -34.44 -3.87
N GLU A 196 7.88 -35.18 -2.95
CA GLU A 196 6.49 -35.62 -3.09
C GLU A 196 5.52 -34.43 -3.00
N THR A 197 5.78 -33.50 -2.08
CA THR A 197 5.06 -32.24 -1.94
C THR A 197 5.19 -31.39 -3.20
N GLN A 198 6.39 -31.30 -3.79
CA GLN A 198 6.60 -30.63 -5.07
C GLN A 198 5.81 -31.31 -6.20
N ARG A 199 5.77 -32.65 -6.23
CA ARG A 199 5.00 -33.43 -7.22
C ARG A 199 3.50 -33.14 -7.09
N VAL A 200 2.96 -33.12 -5.87
CA VAL A 200 1.56 -32.79 -5.60
C VAL A 200 1.27 -31.33 -5.98
N CYS A 201 2.12 -30.38 -5.59
CA CYS A 201 1.94 -28.98 -5.96
C CYS A 201 1.96 -28.78 -7.50
N ALA A 202 2.85 -29.47 -8.21
CA ALA A 202 2.90 -29.46 -9.67
C ALA A 202 1.62 -30.05 -10.29
N LYS A 203 1.04 -31.10 -9.68
CA LYS A 203 -0.27 -31.65 -10.08
C LYS A 203 -1.37 -30.61 -9.98
N HIS A 204 -1.44 -29.85 -8.88
CA HIS A 204 -2.43 -28.77 -8.71
C HIS A 204 -2.32 -27.73 -9.82
N TRP A 205 -1.11 -27.23 -10.09
CA TRP A 205 -0.90 -26.26 -11.15
C TRP A 205 -1.17 -26.82 -12.55
N SER A 206 -0.87 -28.10 -12.80
CA SER A 206 -1.20 -28.80 -14.04
C SER A 206 -2.71 -28.90 -14.26
N GLU A 207 -3.50 -29.22 -13.23
CA GLU A 207 -4.96 -29.27 -13.35
C GLU A 207 -5.56 -27.89 -13.66
N PHE A 208 -5.07 -26.84 -13.02
CA PHE A 208 -5.49 -25.46 -13.34
C PHE A 208 -5.10 -25.06 -14.76
N ALA A 209 -3.88 -25.39 -15.20
CA ALA A 209 -3.42 -25.11 -16.56
C ALA A 209 -4.23 -25.87 -17.62
N LYS A 210 -4.57 -27.13 -17.36
CA LYS A 210 -5.45 -27.93 -18.22
C LYS A 210 -6.86 -27.37 -18.27
N ARG A 211 -7.43 -27.01 -17.11
CA ARG A 211 -8.81 -26.49 -16.98
C ARG A 211 -8.98 -25.17 -17.72
N TYR A 212 -8.01 -24.27 -17.63
CA TYR A 212 -8.06 -22.94 -18.25
C TYR A 212 -7.26 -22.83 -19.56
N LYS A 213 -6.90 -23.97 -20.16
CA LYS A 213 -6.19 -24.00 -21.45
C LYS A 213 -6.99 -23.23 -22.50
N GLY A 214 -6.31 -22.30 -23.18
CA GLY A 214 -6.93 -21.46 -24.22
C GLY A 214 -7.61 -20.19 -23.71
N VAL A 215 -7.74 -19.98 -22.40
CA VAL A 215 -8.13 -18.66 -21.87
C VAL A 215 -6.97 -17.68 -22.11
N PRO A 216 -7.15 -16.58 -22.86
CA PRO A 216 -6.06 -15.69 -23.22
C PRO A 216 -5.33 -15.08 -22.01
N ASN A 217 -4.03 -14.81 -22.16
CA ASN A 217 -3.23 -14.21 -21.08
C ASN A 217 -3.71 -12.80 -20.70
N ARG A 218 -4.31 -12.03 -21.62
CA ARG A 218 -4.99 -10.77 -21.25
C ARG A 218 -6.08 -10.95 -20.19
N ASN A 219 -6.72 -12.12 -20.12
CA ASN A 219 -7.79 -12.42 -19.17
C ASN A 219 -7.32 -13.18 -17.93
N LEU A 220 -6.25 -13.99 -18.03
CA LEU A 220 -5.87 -14.92 -16.97
C LEU A 220 -4.35 -15.07 -16.82
N SER A 221 -3.86 -14.98 -15.59
CA SER A 221 -2.49 -15.32 -15.20
C SER A 221 -2.45 -16.18 -13.94
N PHE A 222 -1.34 -16.89 -13.74
CA PHE A 222 -1.08 -17.72 -12.55
C PHE A 222 0.03 -17.13 -11.71
N ASN A 223 -0.27 -16.75 -10.46
CA ASN A 223 0.69 -16.30 -9.46
C ASN A 223 1.03 -17.44 -8.49
N LEU A 224 2.18 -18.08 -8.66
CA LEU A 224 2.41 -19.43 -8.13
C LEU A 224 2.30 -19.54 -6.60
N PHE A 225 2.97 -18.66 -5.88
CA PHE A 225 3.11 -18.74 -4.42
C PHE A 225 3.06 -17.35 -3.82
N ASN A 226 2.37 -17.22 -2.69
CA ASN A 226 2.30 -15.97 -1.95
C ASN A 226 3.49 -15.79 -0.99
N GLU A 227 4.27 -14.72 -1.18
CA GLU A 227 5.26 -14.20 -0.21
C GLU A 227 6.26 -15.23 0.37
N PRO A 228 7.08 -15.90 -0.46
CA PRO A 228 8.21 -16.68 0.06
C PRO A 228 9.11 -15.84 0.99
N GLY A 229 9.27 -16.30 2.24
CA GLY A 229 10.11 -15.65 3.25
C GLY A 229 11.45 -16.37 3.45
N ASP A 230 11.40 -17.55 4.08
CA ASP A 230 12.57 -18.30 4.52
C ASP A 230 13.04 -19.34 3.47
N VAL A 231 13.51 -18.88 2.31
CA VAL A 231 14.09 -19.74 1.25
C VAL A 231 15.16 -18.98 0.46
N ASP A 232 16.25 -19.65 0.08
CA ASP A 232 17.27 -19.06 -0.78
C ASP A 232 16.81 -19.01 -2.25
N GLU A 233 17.44 -18.15 -3.04
CA GLU A 233 17.05 -17.94 -4.44
C GLU A 233 17.21 -19.20 -5.31
N GLU A 234 18.27 -20.00 -5.11
CA GLU A 234 18.53 -21.18 -5.91
C GLU A 234 17.42 -22.23 -5.72
N THR A 235 17.11 -22.52 -4.46
CA THR A 235 16.00 -23.43 -4.10
C THR A 235 14.67 -22.90 -4.64
N TYR A 236 14.41 -21.60 -4.49
CA TYR A 236 13.16 -20.99 -4.94
C TYR A 236 12.98 -21.09 -6.46
N VAL A 237 14.01 -20.70 -7.22
CA VAL A 237 14.03 -20.77 -8.70
C VAL A 237 13.86 -22.21 -9.18
N ALA A 238 14.51 -23.19 -8.53
CA ALA A 238 14.38 -24.60 -8.89
C ALA A 238 12.94 -25.13 -8.72
N VAL A 239 12.25 -24.74 -7.64
CA VAL A 239 10.84 -25.09 -7.42
C VAL A 239 9.93 -24.40 -8.43
N VAL A 240 10.14 -23.11 -8.70
CA VAL A 240 9.37 -22.37 -9.71
C VAL A 240 9.56 -22.98 -11.11
N ALA A 241 10.76 -23.40 -11.46
CA ALA A 241 11.03 -24.08 -12.73
C ALA A 241 10.20 -25.37 -12.88
N LYS A 242 10.07 -26.17 -11.82
CA LYS A 242 9.24 -27.39 -11.81
C LYS A 242 7.76 -27.07 -12.02
N MET A 243 7.23 -26.06 -11.33
CA MET A 243 5.83 -25.66 -11.49
C MET A 243 5.56 -25.08 -12.88
N ALA A 244 6.43 -24.19 -13.36
CA ALA A 244 6.30 -23.58 -14.67
C ALA A 244 6.37 -24.61 -15.80
N LYS A 245 7.21 -25.65 -15.65
CA LYS A 245 7.24 -26.79 -16.56
C LYS A 245 5.89 -27.52 -16.59
N ALA A 246 5.35 -27.89 -15.42
CA ALA A 246 4.07 -28.61 -15.32
C ALA A 246 2.90 -27.81 -15.93
N ILE A 247 2.89 -26.48 -15.75
CA ILE A 247 1.89 -25.59 -16.37
C ILE A 247 2.05 -25.59 -17.90
N ARG A 248 3.28 -25.37 -18.39
CA ARG A 248 3.55 -25.21 -19.82
C ARG A 248 3.45 -26.50 -20.62
N GLU A 249 3.54 -27.66 -19.97
CA GLU A 249 3.18 -28.95 -20.59
C GLU A 249 1.70 -29.02 -20.97
N GLN A 250 0.81 -28.31 -20.23
CA GLN A 250 -0.62 -28.23 -20.55
C GLN A 250 -0.96 -27.02 -21.45
N ASP A 251 -0.38 -25.86 -21.14
CA ASP A 251 -0.61 -24.57 -21.80
C ASP A 251 0.73 -23.80 -21.98
N PRO A 252 1.43 -23.98 -23.13
CA PRO A 252 2.79 -23.48 -23.35
C PRO A 252 2.97 -21.97 -23.19
N GLU A 253 1.92 -21.19 -23.47
CA GLU A 253 1.99 -19.73 -23.47
C GLU A 253 1.50 -19.10 -22.16
N ARG A 254 0.98 -19.89 -21.21
CA ARG A 254 0.38 -19.35 -19.96
C ARG A 254 1.32 -18.37 -19.26
N LEU A 255 0.80 -17.17 -19.00
CA LEU A 255 1.48 -16.16 -18.19
C LEU A 255 1.58 -16.61 -16.74
N ILE A 256 2.81 -16.65 -16.24
CA ILE A 256 3.15 -17.02 -14.87
C ILE A 256 3.80 -15.84 -14.17
N ILE A 257 3.42 -15.64 -12.92
CA ILE A 257 3.91 -14.61 -12.01
C ILE A 257 4.39 -15.30 -10.73
N CYS A 258 5.47 -14.79 -10.12
CA CYS A 258 5.95 -15.23 -8.83
C CYS A 258 6.15 -14.05 -7.90
N ASP A 259 5.86 -14.21 -6.62
CA ASP A 259 6.17 -13.18 -5.63
C ASP A 259 7.68 -13.11 -5.40
N GLY A 260 8.16 -11.93 -5.01
CA GLY A 260 9.55 -11.77 -4.56
C GLY A 260 9.88 -12.58 -3.30
N LEU A 261 11.18 -12.76 -3.07
CA LEU A 261 11.70 -13.24 -1.78
C LEU A 261 11.48 -12.19 -0.68
N GLU A 262 11.74 -12.58 0.57
CA GLU A 262 11.61 -11.70 1.74
C GLU A 262 10.19 -11.12 1.84
N TRP A 263 9.19 -12.00 1.66
CA TRP A 263 7.76 -11.65 1.65
C TRP A 263 7.39 -10.65 0.55
N GLY A 264 7.91 -10.86 -0.66
CA GLY A 264 7.63 -10.00 -1.82
C GLY A 264 8.37 -8.67 -1.81
N GLN A 265 9.43 -8.53 -1.00
CA GLN A 265 10.23 -7.29 -0.92
C GLN A 265 11.47 -7.33 -1.80
N LYS A 266 11.97 -8.52 -2.13
CA LYS A 266 13.20 -8.70 -2.90
C LYS A 266 12.95 -9.29 -4.29
N PRO A 267 13.40 -8.63 -5.37
CA PRO A 267 13.32 -9.18 -6.72
C PRO A 267 14.21 -10.43 -6.86
N VAL A 268 13.84 -11.30 -7.79
CA VAL A 268 14.50 -12.59 -8.02
C VAL A 268 15.05 -12.64 -9.46
N PRO A 269 16.32 -12.27 -9.68
CA PRO A 269 16.93 -12.24 -11.02
C PRO A 269 16.79 -13.55 -11.79
N GLY A 270 16.86 -14.70 -11.10
CA GLY A 270 16.72 -16.03 -11.71
C GLY A 270 15.39 -16.27 -12.45
N MET A 271 14.33 -15.50 -12.16
CA MET A 271 13.03 -15.63 -12.83
C MET A 271 13.07 -15.29 -14.32
N ARG A 272 14.05 -14.48 -14.75
CA ARG A 272 14.21 -14.14 -16.17
C ARG A 272 14.42 -15.38 -17.03
N ALA A 273 15.28 -16.31 -16.59
CA ALA A 273 15.57 -17.54 -17.33
C ALA A 273 14.32 -18.42 -17.50
N LEU A 274 13.38 -18.32 -16.55
CA LEU A 274 12.13 -19.06 -16.56
C LEU A 274 11.01 -18.36 -17.34
N ARG A 275 11.23 -17.13 -17.85
CA ARG A 275 10.19 -16.31 -18.49
C ARG A 275 8.97 -16.11 -17.56
N VAL A 276 9.25 -15.78 -16.30
CA VAL A 276 8.24 -15.59 -15.24
C VAL A 276 8.26 -14.11 -14.82
N ALA A 277 7.09 -13.48 -14.81
CA ALA A 277 6.92 -12.13 -14.28
C ALA A 277 6.95 -12.14 -12.75
N GLN A 278 7.08 -10.98 -12.11
CA GLN A 278 7.22 -10.89 -10.67
C GLN A 278 6.17 -10.00 -10.00
N ALA A 279 5.86 -10.30 -8.75
CA ALA A 279 4.97 -9.50 -7.91
C ALA A 279 5.68 -9.01 -6.65
N THR A 280 5.60 -7.70 -6.41
CA THR A 280 6.09 -7.03 -5.20
C THR A 280 4.95 -6.72 -4.22
N ARG A 281 5.25 -6.02 -3.13
CA ARG A 281 4.32 -5.59 -2.08
C ARG A 281 4.42 -4.09 -1.80
N GLY A 282 3.29 -3.50 -1.41
CA GLY A 282 3.18 -2.11 -0.97
C GLY A 282 2.74 -2.01 0.49
N TYR A 283 3.46 -2.67 1.42
CA TYR A 283 3.14 -2.62 2.85
C TYR A 283 4.14 -1.82 3.70
N ALA A 284 5.22 -1.30 3.10
CA ALA A 284 6.20 -0.51 3.83
C ALA A 284 5.71 0.94 4.09
N PRO A 285 5.95 1.50 5.29
CA PRO A 285 6.39 0.81 6.51
C PRO A 285 5.21 0.08 7.20
N ILE A 286 5.51 -1.07 7.82
CA ILE A 286 4.51 -1.94 8.47
C ILE A 286 3.79 -1.22 9.62
N GLU A 287 4.46 -0.27 10.28
CA GLU A 287 3.91 0.52 11.37
C GLU A 287 2.74 1.40 10.92
N ILE A 288 2.68 1.76 9.63
CA ILE A 288 1.55 2.48 9.04
C ILE A 288 0.49 1.50 8.55
N THR A 289 0.89 0.48 7.79
CA THR A 289 -0.07 -0.37 7.07
C THR A 289 -0.77 -1.38 7.99
N HIS A 290 -0.15 -1.75 9.10
CA HIS A 290 -0.63 -2.78 10.03
C HIS A 290 -0.83 -2.28 11.46
N TYR A 291 -0.93 -0.96 11.66
CA TYR A 291 -1.26 -0.38 12.96
C TYR A 291 -2.47 -1.09 13.60
N ARG A 292 -2.27 -1.64 14.81
CA ARG A 292 -3.28 -2.40 15.57
C ARG A 292 -3.95 -3.55 14.80
N ALA A 293 -3.27 -4.13 13.82
CA ALA A 293 -3.71 -5.38 13.19
C ALA A 293 -3.57 -6.54 14.19
N SER A 294 -4.68 -7.21 14.53
CA SER A 294 -4.70 -8.20 15.63
C SER A 294 -3.89 -9.47 15.34
N TRP A 295 -3.64 -9.76 14.06
CA TRP A 295 -2.85 -10.91 13.63
C TRP A 295 -1.34 -10.64 13.62
N MET A 296 -0.92 -9.38 13.73
CA MET A 296 0.49 -9.01 13.71
C MET A 296 1.01 -8.79 15.13
N ARG A 297 1.99 -9.60 15.51
CA ARG A 297 2.70 -9.44 16.79
C ARG A 297 3.38 -8.07 16.85
N GLY A 298 3.20 -7.32 17.93
CA GLY A 298 3.79 -5.98 18.09
C GLY A 298 2.91 -4.83 17.59
N ALA A 299 1.91 -5.10 16.74
CA ALA A 299 1.14 -4.04 16.09
C ALA A 299 0.29 -3.19 17.04
N ALA A 300 -0.07 -3.73 18.21
CA ALA A 300 -0.80 -3.00 19.24
C ALA A 300 0.08 -1.95 19.95
N GLN A 301 1.41 -2.13 19.92
CA GLN A 301 2.39 -1.26 20.55
C GLN A 301 2.95 -0.19 19.60
N PHE A 302 2.64 -0.24 18.30
CA PHE A 302 3.07 0.78 17.37
C PHE A 302 2.56 2.17 17.81
N PRO A 303 3.36 3.24 17.60
CA PRO A 303 2.92 4.60 17.86
C PRO A 303 1.77 4.96 16.92
N LEU A 304 1.04 6.04 17.24
CA LEU A 304 0.02 6.56 16.33
C LEU A 304 0.68 6.87 14.97
N PRO A 305 0.18 6.29 13.85
CA PRO A 305 0.81 6.46 12.56
C PRO A 305 0.79 7.92 12.09
N MET A 306 1.81 8.30 11.33
CA MET A 306 1.92 9.58 10.66
C MET A 306 2.61 9.41 9.30
N TRP A 307 2.29 10.27 8.34
CA TRP A 307 2.93 10.27 7.02
C TRP A 307 3.07 11.69 6.46
N PRO A 308 4.25 12.10 5.94
CA PRO A 308 5.53 11.38 6.00
C PRO A 308 6.01 11.18 7.46
N ARG A 309 6.86 10.17 7.69
CA ARG A 309 7.35 9.84 9.03
C ARG A 309 8.72 10.44 9.26
N VAL A 310 8.92 11.12 10.38
CA VAL A 310 10.25 11.58 10.79
C VAL A 310 11.11 10.41 11.21
N VAL A 311 12.37 10.45 10.79
CA VAL A 311 13.42 9.56 11.28
C VAL A 311 14.37 10.39 12.13
N ALA A 312 14.71 9.87 13.31
CA ALA A 312 15.65 10.51 14.21
C ALA A 312 16.54 9.47 14.89
N ASP A 313 17.81 9.79 15.05
CA ASP A 313 18.75 9.04 15.89
C ASP A 313 18.90 9.72 17.25
N ALA A 314 19.05 8.92 18.31
CA ALA A 314 19.20 9.44 19.68
C ALA A 314 20.22 8.65 20.53
N THR A 315 21.34 8.25 19.93
CA THR A 315 22.54 7.91 20.70
C THR A 315 23.25 9.20 21.08
N LEU A 316 23.22 9.54 22.37
CA LEU A 316 23.77 10.76 22.93
C LEU A 316 25.14 10.47 23.53
N TYR A 317 26.16 11.04 22.91
CA TYR A 317 27.56 10.87 23.28
C TYR A 317 28.01 11.99 24.22
N SER A 318 28.86 11.65 25.19
CA SER A 318 29.51 12.64 26.04
C SER A 318 30.42 13.56 25.20
N PRO A 319 30.53 14.86 25.54
CA PRO A 319 31.48 15.77 24.92
C PRO A 319 32.93 15.25 24.98
N THR A 320 33.27 14.46 26.01
CA THR A 320 34.60 13.87 26.22
C THR A 320 34.88 12.63 25.37
N LYS A 321 33.88 12.10 24.66
CA LYS A 321 34.02 10.91 23.80
C LYS A 321 34.63 11.28 22.45
N ILE A 322 35.91 11.65 22.46
CA ILE A 322 36.60 12.23 21.29
C ILE A 322 36.80 11.27 20.12
N ASP A 323 36.60 9.96 20.33
CA ASP A 323 36.58 8.93 19.27
C ASP A 323 35.31 9.02 18.38
N VAL A 324 34.35 9.86 18.74
CA VAL A 324 33.12 10.12 17.98
C VAL A 324 33.18 11.54 17.36
N PRO A 325 32.74 11.71 16.09
CA PRO A 325 32.71 13.02 15.43
C PRO A 325 31.97 14.10 16.24
N ARG A 326 32.38 15.36 16.07
CA ARG A 326 31.86 16.48 16.90
C ARG A 326 30.37 16.70 16.68
N GLU A 327 29.91 16.54 15.45
CA GLU A 327 28.52 16.63 15.01
C GLU A 327 27.62 15.59 15.69
N ALA A 328 28.15 14.41 16.01
CA ALA A 328 27.43 13.36 16.74
C ALA A 328 27.38 13.59 18.25
N ARG A 329 28.26 14.44 18.78
CA ARG A 329 28.29 14.82 20.21
C ARG A 329 27.42 16.05 20.52
N THR A 330 26.51 16.42 19.61
CA THR A 330 25.59 17.53 19.81
C THR A 330 24.32 17.09 20.55
N PRO A 331 23.60 17.99 21.23
CA PRO A 331 22.30 17.66 21.82
C PRO A 331 21.25 17.29 20.77
N LEU A 332 20.36 16.36 21.11
CA LEU A 332 19.05 16.25 20.47
C LEU A 332 18.27 17.54 20.79
N ARG A 333 17.73 18.20 19.77
CA ARG A 333 16.96 19.45 19.93
C ARG A 333 15.52 19.27 19.49
N ILE A 334 14.59 19.77 20.29
CA ILE A 334 13.16 19.81 19.94
C ILE A 334 12.65 21.23 20.13
N ARG A 335 12.16 21.83 19.06
CA ARG A 335 11.58 23.18 19.07
C ARG A 335 10.06 23.10 19.07
N SER A 336 9.41 23.99 19.79
CA SER A 336 7.94 24.13 19.77
C SER A 336 7.56 25.47 20.41
N GLU A 337 6.26 25.70 20.54
CA GLU A 337 5.70 26.76 21.37
C GLU A 337 4.78 26.12 22.41
N TRP A 338 5.38 25.62 23.50
CA TRP A 338 4.60 25.00 24.58
C TRP A 338 3.89 26.09 25.39
N GLN A 339 2.57 26.18 25.25
CA GLN A 339 1.76 27.19 25.97
C GLN A 339 1.44 26.76 27.41
N ASP A 340 1.44 25.46 27.68
CA ASP A 340 1.14 24.87 28.99
C ASP A 340 2.30 24.01 29.48
N ASP A 341 2.35 23.79 30.79
CA ASP A 341 3.21 22.76 31.39
C ASP A 341 2.88 21.39 30.79
N THR A 342 3.87 20.81 30.11
CA THR A 342 3.67 19.67 29.23
C THR A 342 4.46 18.45 29.72
N PRO A 343 3.83 17.29 29.98
CA PRO A 343 4.54 16.08 30.35
C PRO A 343 5.53 15.63 29.27
N LEU A 344 6.75 15.28 29.69
CA LEU A 344 7.79 14.71 28.85
C LEU A 344 8.24 13.37 29.41
N ARG A 345 8.14 12.33 28.58
CA ARG A 345 8.65 10.99 28.86
C ARG A 345 9.86 10.69 27.98
N ILE A 346 10.91 10.16 28.59
CA ILE A 346 12.15 9.77 27.93
C ILE A 346 12.37 8.30 28.22
N ARG A 347 12.34 7.46 27.18
CA ARG A 347 12.63 6.04 27.32
C ARG A 347 14.09 5.78 27.03
N VAL A 348 14.88 5.51 28.07
CA VAL A 348 16.29 5.16 27.93
C VAL A 348 16.39 3.70 27.47
N ALA A 349 17.05 3.48 26.33
CA ALA A 349 17.28 2.17 25.75
C ALA A 349 18.47 1.49 26.44
N SER A 350 19.68 1.98 26.16
CA SER A 350 20.92 1.39 26.66
C SER A 350 21.87 2.48 27.14
N VAL A 351 22.72 2.12 28.09
CA VAL A 351 23.78 2.99 28.60
C VAL A 351 25.09 2.23 28.59
N SER A 352 26.14 2.88 28.08
CA SER A 352 27.53 2.40 28.22
C SER A 352 28.23 3.15 29.33
N SER A 353 28.80 2.40 30.27
CA SER A 353 29.54 2.91 31.41
C SER A 353 28.82 4.08 32.11
N ARG A 354 29.54 4.89 32.88
CA ARG A 354 28.96 6.11 33.44
C ARG A 354 28.45 7.01 32.31
N SER A 355 27.24 7.54 32.45
CA SER A 355 26.68 8.59 31.59
C SER A 355 25.73 9.48 32.40
N ARG A 356 25.68 10.79 32.11
CA ARG A 356 24.77 11.74 32.79
C ARG A 356 23.83 12.37 31.78
N LEU A 357 22.61 11.88 31.72
CA LEU A 357 21.57 12.43 30.86
C LEU A 357 21.02 13.72 31.46
N VAL A 358 21.00 14.79 30.67
CA VAL A 358 20.47 16.09 31.06
C VAL A 358 19.44 16.56 30.03
N VAL A 359 18.35 17.14 30.52
CA VAL A 359 17.36 17.87 29.71
C VAL A 359 17.32 19.31 30.15
N ARG A 360 17.42 20.23 29.18
CA ARG A 360 17.23 21.65 29.39
C ARG A 360 16.05 22.17 28.60
N ALA A 361 15.27 23.05 29.22
CA ALA A 361 14.26 23.89 28.59
C ALA A 361 14.77 25.33 28.57
N ASP A 362 15.01 25.89 27.39
CA ASP A 362 15.59 27.23 27.18
C ASP A 362 16.83 27.49 28.07
N GLY A 363 17.73 26.49 28.14
CA GLY A 363 18.97 26.55 28.92
C GLY A 363 18.83 26.18 30.40
N LYS A 364 17.61 26.08 30.95
CA LYS A 364 17.37 25.68 32.35
C LYS A 364 17.22 24.16 32.46
N THR A 365 17.99 23.51 33.35
CA THR A 365 17.85 22.08 33.61
C THR A 365 16.48 21.75 34.20
N VAL A 366 15.74 20.85 33.55
CA VAL A 366 14.43 20.33 33.99
C VAL A 366 14.46 18.84 34.31
N PHE A 367 15.51 18.13 33.89
CA PHE A 367 15.76 16.75 34.28
C PHE A 367 17.26 16.47 34.25
N GLU A 368 17.72 15.67 35.20
CA GLU A 368 19.10 15.19 35.25
C GLU A 368 19.14 13.81 35.91
N LYS A 369 19.87 12.88 35.31
CA LYS A 369 20.11 11.56 35.89
C LYS A 369 21.47 11.01 35.49
N THR A 370 22.21 10.53 36.49
CA THR A 370 23.46 9.80 36.30
C THR A 370 23.19 8.29 36.31
N PHE A 371 23.67 7.62 35.28
CA PHE A 371 23.65 6.17 35.12
C PHE A 371 25.05 5.62 35.36
N VAL A 372 25.15 4.54 36.13
CA VAL A 372 26.42 3.86 36.40
C VAL A 372 26.23 2.34 36.28
N PRO A 373 26.10 1.80 35.05
CA PRO A 373 26.17 0.37 34.78
C PRO A 373 27.44 -0.24 35.40
N GLY A 374 27.26 -1.38 36.05
CA GLY A 374 28.34 -2.12 36.69
C GLY A 374 27.96 -3.58 36.89
N PRO A 375 28.79 -4.39 37.56
CA PRO A 375 28.47 -5.77 37.82
C PRO A 375 27.23 -5.89 38.72
N GLY A 376 26.43 -6.94 38.50
CA GLY A 376 25.28 -7.25 39.35
C GLY A 376 23.97 -6.61 38.91
N LYS A 377 23.10 -6.33 39.90
CA LYS A 377 21.75 -5.81 39.70
C LYS A 377 21.73 -4.28 39.82
N GLY A 378 20.88 -3.63 39.01
CA GLY A 378 20.63 -2.19 39.06
C GLY A 378 19.25 -1.87 38.47
N GLU A 379 19.04 -0.62 38.07
CA GLU A 379 17.82 -0.20 37.36
C GLU A 379 17.69 -0.84 35.95
N TRP A 380 18.78 -1.41 35.44
CA TRP A 380 18.83 -2.08 34.15
C TRP A 380 18.19 -3.47 34.19
N ARG A 381 17.64 -3.88 33.05
CA ARG A 381 17.11 -5.23 32.81
C ARG A 381 18.23 -6.25 32.65
N SER A 382 19.30 -5.88 31.96
CA SER A 382 20.48 -6.71 31.76
C SER A 382 21.72 -5.84 31.63
N VAL A 383 22.88 -6.41 31.97
CA VAL A 383 24.19 -5.77 31.82
C VAL A 383 25.20 -6.79 31.37
N GLU A 384 26.08 -6.39 30.46
CA GLU A 384 27.16 -7.21 29.94
C GLU A 384 28.46 -6.41 29.98
N TYR A 385 29.55 -7.08 30.36
CA TYR A 385 30.90 -6.51 30.32
C TYR A 385 31.52 -6.82 28.97
N PHE A 386 32.10 -5.82 28.32
CA PHE A 386 32.78 -5.95 27.05
C PHE A 386 34.28 -5.72 27.23
N PRO A 387 35.10 -6.80 27.31
CA PRO A 387 36.53 -6.71 27.58
C PRO A 387 37.30 -5.81 26.60
N GLN A 388 36.90 -5.84 25.32
CA GLN A 388 37.53 -5.07 24.24
C GLN A 388 37.42 -3.55 24.43
N TRP A 389 36.44 -3.08 25.21
CA TRP A 389 36.24 -1.67 25.52
C TRP A 389 36.34 -1.37 27.02
N GLN A 390 36.69 -2.37 27.83
CA GLN A 390 36.73 -2.29 29.30
C GLN A 390 35.51 -1.59 29.90
N SER A 391 34.32 -1.86 29.36
CA SER A 391 33.09 -1.14 29.67
C SER A 391 31.93 -2.09 29.92
N TYR A 392 31.02 -1.65 30.79
CA TYR A 392 29.72 -2.30 30.95
C TYR A 392 28.70 -1.64 30.03
N ARG A 393 27.89 -2.43 29.34
CA ARG A 393 26.70 -1.94 28.64
C ARG A 393 25.46 -2.54 29.25
N ALA A 394 24.54 -1.68 29.65
CA ALA A 394 23.30 -2.06 30.30
C ALA A 394 22.09 -1.68 29.44
N VAL A 395 21.13 -2.60 29.34
CA VAL A 395 19.83 -2.37 28.71
C VAL A 395 18.85 -1.95 29.80
N TYR A 396 18.31 -0.74 29.70
CA TYR A 396 17.31 -0.20 30.62
C TYR A 396 15.91 -0.44 30.09
N ASN A 397 15.62 0.02 28.86
CA ASN A 397 14.26 0.08 28.30
C ASN A 397 13.24 0.59 29.31
N ARG A 398 13.57 1.72 29.95
CA ARG A 398 12.84 2.29 31.10
C ARG A 398 12.50 3.75 30.85
N ASP A 399 11.30 4.13 31.28
CA ASP A 399 10.81 5.51 31.18
C ASP A 399 11.30 6.35 32.36
N TYR A 400 11.65 7.60 32.04
CA TYR A 400 11.93 8.68 32.98
C TYR A 400 11.09 9.88 32.57
N GLU A 401 10.45 10.54 33.54
CA GLU A 401 9.47 11.58 33.29
C GLU A 401 9.92 12.92 33.89
N THR A 402 9.57 13.99 33.21
CA THR A 402 9.69 15.37 33.70
C THR A 402 8.59 16.24 33.07
N THR A 403 8.58 17.54 33.38
CA THR A 403 7.66 18.52 32.80
C THR A 403 8.45 19.54 31.99
N ILE A 404 7.99 19.80 30.76
CA ILE A 404 8.39 20.93 29.94
C ILE A 404 7.63 22.15 30.45
N PRO A 405 8.31 23.19 30.97
CA PRO A 405 7.62 24.38 31.48
C PRO A 405 6.88 25.13 30.36
N SER A 406 5.74 25.73 30.70
CA SER A 406 5.05 26.69 29.83
C SER A 406 6.00 27.81 29.37
N GLY A 407 5.87 28.22 28.11
CA GLY A 407 6.68 29.24 27.45
C GLY A 407 7.99 28.72 26.86
N THR A 408 8.33 27.44 27.06
CA THR A 408 9.54 26.84 26.49
C THR A 408 9.53 26.92 24.96
N ARG A 409 10.67 27.26 24.35
CA ARG A 409 10.84 27.29 22.89
C ARG A 409 11.76 26.22 22.36
N GLU A 410 12.76 25.83 23.13
CA GLU A 410 13.69 24.77 22.75
C GLU A 410 14.00 23.83 23.93
N LEU A 411 13.93 22.53 23.65
CA LEU A 411 14.43 21.47 24.51
C LEU A 411 15.76 20.95 23.99
N GLU A 412 16.74 20.81 24.87
CA GLU A 412 18.01 20.13 24.60
C GLU A 412 18.11 18.88 25.46
N ILE A 413 18.35 17.73 24.83
CA ILE A 413 18.57 16.45 25.51
C ILE A 413 19.97 15.95 25.14
N PHE A 414 20.84 15.75 26.12
CA PHE A 414 22.24 15.41 25.86
C PHE A 414 22.86 14.61 27.00
N ASN A 415 23.95 13.89 26.67
CA ASN A 415 24.80 13.26 27.66
C ASN A 415 25.88 14.26 28.10
N ALA A 416 25.87 14.69 29.35
CA ALA A 416 26.74 15.76 29.84
C ALA A 416 28.16 15.28 30.23
N GLU A 417 28.31 13.99 30.56
CA GLU A 417 29.60 13.37 30.94
C GLU A 417 29.56 11.86 30.69
N GLY A 418 30.73 11.23 30.71
CA GLY A 418 30.84 9.78 30.62
C GLY A 418 31.06 9.26 29.21
N ASP A 419 30.40 8.16 28.85
CA ASP A 419 30.52 7.53 27.52
C ASP A 419 29.30 7.86 26.64
N TRP A 420 28.27 7.00 26.61
CA TRP A 420 27.05 7.26 25.83
C TRP A 420 25.78 6.66 26.45
N VAL A 421 24.65 7.29 26.12
CA VAL A 421 23.30 6.82 26.42
C VAL A 421 22.46 6.86 25.14
N SER A 422 21.72 5.80 24.85
CA SER A 422 20.77 5.76 23.73
C SER A 422 19.34 5.85 24.24
N LEU A 423 18.49 6.55 23.48
CA LEU A 423 17.06 6.63 23.73
C LEU A 423 16.32 5.67 22.79
N ALA A 424 15.29 5.00 23.31
CA ALA A 424 14.39 4.17 22.51
C ALA A 424 13.32 5.05 21.85
N GLU A 425 12.77 6.00 22.61
CA GLU A 425 11.70 6.89 22.18
C GLU A 425 11.57 8.09 23.12
N ILE A 426 10.89 9.12 22.64
CA ILE A 426 10.42 10.26 23.41
C ILE A 426 8.90 10.38 23.30
N GLY A 427 8.25 10.74 24.39
CA GLY A 427 6.81 10.99 24.46
C GLY A 427 6.54 12.41 24.94
N ILE A 428 5.71 13.15 24.20
CA ILE A 428 5.24 14.48 24.60
C ILE A 428 3.73 14.41 24.84
N GLY A 429 3.32 14.71 26.06
CA GLY A 429 1.92 14.73 26.47
C GLY A 429 1.14 15.87 25.79
N HIS A 430 -0.13 15.64 25.50
CA HIS A 430 -1.06 16.68 25.05
C HIS A 430 -2.50 16.28 25.39
N ARG A 431 -3.44 17.21 25.26
CA ARG A 431 -4.88 16.92 25.35
C ARG A 431 -5.47 16.84 23.95
N ASP A 432 -6.32 15.84 23.71
CA ASP A 432 -7.10 15.80 22.47
C ASP A 432 -8.30 16.75 22.51
N SER A 433 -9.02 16.86 21.39
CA SER A 433 -10.24 17.68 21.27
C SER A 433 -11.36 17.34 22.28
N GLN A 434 -11.27 16.19 22.96
CA GLN A 434 -12.21 15.75 24.01
C GLN A 434 -11.62 15.94 25.42
N GLY A 435 -10.48 16.64 25.54
CA GLY A 435 -9.79 16.90 26.80
C GLY A 435 -9.03 15.71 27.39
N ARG A 436 -8.96 14.58 26.68
CA ARG A 436 -8.30 13.36 27.16
C ARG A 436 -6.80 13.47 27.00
N SER A 437 -6.05 13.01 27.99
CA SER A 437 -4.59 12.92 27.90
C SER A 437 -4.17 11.94 26.81
N LYS A 438 -3.30 12.41 25.94
CA LYS A 438 -2.66 11.68 24.85
C LYS A 438 -1.15 11.93 24.91
N GLU A 439 -0.41 11.12 24.18
CA GLU A 439 1.03 11.25 24.03
C GLU A 439 1.37 11.15 22.54
N THR A 440 2.18 12.07 22.03
CA THR A 440 2.83 11.92 20.73
C THR A 440 4.16 11.24 20.98
N VAL A 441 4.33 10.05 20.41
CA VAL A 441 5.53 9.22 20.60
C VAL A 441 6.38 9.27 19.33
N LEU A 442 7.66 9.57 19.49
CA LEU A 442 8.67 9.44 18.44
C LEU A 442 9.68 8.35 18.83
N PRO A 443 9.69 7.19 18.15
CA PRO A 443 10.74 6.21 18.29
C PRO A 443 12.04 6.69 17.64
N PHE A 444 13.17 6.31 18.22
CA PHE A 444 14.50 6.64 17.70
C PHE A 444 15.20 5.42 17.10
N ARG A 445 15.96 5.68 16.04
CA ARG A 445 17.06 4.82 15.62
C ARG A 445 18.28 5.11 16.49
N ASN A 446 19.26 4.21 16.46
CA ASN A 446 20.49 4.36 17.24
C ASN A 446 21.71 3.96 16.40
N ARG A 447 21.80 4.53 15.19
CA ARG A 447 22.98 4.37 14.33
C ARG A 447 24.20 4.95 15.02
N TRP A 448 25.30 4.20 15.04
CA TRP A 448 26.54 4.66 15.67
C TRP A 448 27.07 5.91 14.98
N ALA A 449 27.45 6.91 15.78
CA ALA A 449 27.99 8.19 15.33
C ALA A 449 27.07 8.99 14.37
N ALA A 450 25.78 8.68 14.32
CA ALA A 450 24.81 9.54 13.65
C ALA A 450 24.58 10.83 14.48
N PRO A 451 24.53 12.01 13.84
CA PRO A 451 24.12 13.24 14.51
C PRO A 451 22.72 13.12 15.11
N PRO A 452 22.52 13.49 16.40
CA PRO A 452 21.19 13.57 16.96
C PRO A 452 20.30 14.55 16.19
N ALA A 453 19.01 14.25 16.12
CA ALA A 453 18.08 15.01 15.30
C ALA A 453 17.85 16.45 15.82
N VAL A 454 17.54 17.35 14.88
CA VAL A 454 16.91 18.64 15.19
C VAL A 454 15.46 18.54 14.73
N LEU A 455 14.55 18.62 15.70
CA LEU A 455 13.13 18.35 15.53
C LEU A 455 12.30 19.59 15.83
N THR A 456 11.12 19.66 15.22
CA THR A 456 10.06 20.58 15.62
C THR A 456 8.82 19.78 16.00
N TYR A 457 8.28 20.04 17.18
CA TYR A 457 7.02 19.48 17.67
C TYR A 457 5.89 20.46 17.41
N HIS A 458 4.82 19.97 16.80
CA HIS A 458 3.66 20.77 16.42
C HIS A 458 2.47 20.40 17.31
N THR A 459 1.91 21.39 17.99
CA THR A 459 0.77 21.23 18.93
C THR A 459 -0.58 21.31 18.23
N ASP A 460 -0.66 21.96 17.07
CA ASP A 460 -1.92 22.24 16.36
C ASP A 460 -1.88 21.93 14.86
N ARG A 461 -3.07 21.77 14.26
CA ARG A 461 -3.28 21.34 12.86
C ARG A 461 -2.83 22.36 11.80
N GLY A 462 -2.59 23.62 12.19
CA GLY A 462 -2.42 24.75 11.27
C GLY A 462 -1.14 24.72 10.44
N ASP A 463 -0.07 24.11 10.98
CA ASP A 463 1.26 24.08 10.35
C ASP A 463 1.53 22.81 9.54
N ALA A 464 0.54 21.91 9.45
CA ALA A 464 0.67 20.67 8.71
C ALA A 464 0.82 20.95 7.20
N PRO A 465 1.83 20.36 6.51
CA PRO A 465 1.96 20.44 5.07
C PRO A 465 0.64 19.99 4.40
N ALA A 466 -0.07 20.95 3.81
CA ALA A 466 -1.36 20.76 3.12
C ALA A 466 -2.50 20.13 3.95
N GLY A 467 -2.54 20.33 5.28
CA GLY A 467 -3.65 19.85 6.13
C GLY A 467 -3.73 18.31 6.21
N ARG A 468 -2.61 17.62 5.99
CA ARG A 468 -2.52 16.15 5.91
C ARG A 468 -2.43 15.43 7.27
N ILE A 469 -2.25 16.17 8.37
CA ILE A 469 -2.07 15.59 9.71
C ILE A 469 -3.06 16.24 10.67
N SER A 470 -3.93 15.41 11.27
CA SER A 470 -5.04 15.86 12.12
C SER A 470 -4.74 15.89 13.63
N HIS A 471 -3.50 15.60 14.04
CA HIS A 471 -3.06 15.48 15.43
C HIS A 471 -1.65 16.06 15.64
N ALA A 472 -1.23 16.28 16.88
CA ALA A 472 0.12 16.73 17.21
C ALA A 472 1.19 15.75 16.70
N TYR A 473 2.30 16.25 16.17
CA TYR A 473 3.30 15.46 15.44
C TYR A 473 4.70 16.08 15.49
N PHE A 474 5.71 15.27 15.13
CA PHE A 474 7.10 15.73 14.97
C PHE A 474 7.42 16.01 13.50
N SER A 475 8.28 16.97 13.23
CA SER A 475 8.91 17.18 11.92
C SER A 475 10.43 17.28 12.09
N GLY A 476 11.18 16.93 11.05
CA GLY A 476 12.63 16.89 11.06
C GLY A 476 13.20 16.79 9.65
N ALA A 477 14.52 16.92 9.52
CA ALA A 477 15.20 16.90 8.22
C ALA A 477 15.19 15.51 7.56
N GLU A 478 15.44 14.44 8.33
CA GLU A 478 15.38 13.07 7.82
C GLU A 478 13.95 12.52 7.93
N GLN A 479 13.41 12.02 6.82
CA GLN A 479 12.04 11.52 6.75
C GLN A 479 11.96 10.30 5.84
N GLU A 480 11.09 9.37 6.23
CA GLU A 480 10.49 8.42 5.30
C GLU A 480 9.32 9.12 4.63
N ASN A 481 9.47 9.35 3.32
CA ASN A 481 8.53 10.08 2.48
C ASN A 481 8.38 9.36 1.14
N ARG A 482 7.74 10.02 0.15
CA ARG A 482 7.60 9.49 -1.20
C ARG A 482 8.92 9.04 -1.84
N GLN A 483 10.00 9.79 -1.67
CA GLN A 483 11.31 9.42 -2.25
C GLN A 483 11.86 8.18 -1.54
N TRP A 484 11.73 8.10 -0.23
CA TRP A 484 12.09 6.87 0.50
C TRP A 484 11.31 5.65 0.00
N LEU A 485 9.99 5.77 -0.23
CA LEU A 485 9.19 4.68 -0.83
C LEU A 485 9.68 4.27 -2.23
N TRP A 486 10.17 5.24 -3.02
CA TRP A 486 10.79 4.94 -4.31
C TRP A 486 12.07 4.13 -4.09
N ASP A 487 12.95 4.60 -3.22
CA ASP A 487 14.29 4.01 -3.00
C ASP A 487 14.21 2.59 -2.43
N VAL A 488 13.26 2.32 -1.53
CA VAL A 488 13.14 0.99 -0.89
C VAL A 488 12.15 0.05 -1.59
N GLY A 489 11.12 0.60 -2.25
CA GLY A 489 9.98 -0.19 -2.74
C GLY A 489 9.85 -0.26 -4.27
N VAL A 490 10.52 0.62 -5.02
CA VAL A 490 10.34 0.71 -6.48
C VAL A 490 11.67 0.57 -7.24
N ALA A 491 12.68 1.35 -6.90
CA ALA A 491 13.98 1.33 -7.58
C ALA A 491 14.62 -0.08 -7.59
N PRO A 492 14.63 -0.84 -6.48
CA PRO A 492 15.20 -2.19 -6.49
C PRO A 492 14.48 -3.12 -7.46
N TRP A 493 13.17 -2.93 -7.67
CA TRP A 493 12.37 -3.74 -8.59
C TRP A 493 12.57 -3.36 -10.05
N ILE A 494 12.73 -2.07 -10.35
CA ILE A 494 13.05 -1.62 -11.72
C ILE A 494 14.42 -2.15 -12.15
N GLU A 495 15.40 -2.13 -11.23
CA GLU A 495 16.79 -2.50 -11.51
C GLU A 495 17.01 -4.02 -11.39
N GLY A 496 16.51 -4.63 -10.32
CA GLY A 496 16.79 -6.01 -9.92
C GLY A 496 15.85 -7.06 -10.49
N ALA A 497 14.70 -6.69 -11.07
CA ALA A 497 13.80 -7.67 -11.69
C ALA A 497 14.32 -8.22 -13.04
N SER A 498 15.55 -7.88 -13.46
CA SER A 498 16.17 -8.42 -14.68
C SER A 498 15.29 -8.28 -15.92
N ARG A 499 14.65 -7.11 -16.08
CA ARG A 499 13.69 -6.80 -17.17
C ARG A 499 12.52 -7.80 -17.29
N THR A 500 12.15 -8.47 -16.20
CA THR A 500 10.84 -9.14 -16.09
C THR A 500 9.78 -8.09 -15.74
N GLY A 501 8.53 -8.34 -16.13
CA GLY A 501 7.41 -7.46 -15.79
C GLY A 501 7.09 -7.55 -14.30
N VAL A 502 6.78 -6.40 -13.69
CA VAL A 502 6.50 -6.29 -12.24
C VAL A 502 5.10 -5.73 -12.02
N VAL A 503 4.39 -6.31 -11.04
CA VAL A 503 3.12 -5.80 -10.51
C VAL A 503 3.21 -5.72 -8.98
N VAL A 504 2.54 -4.75 -8.36
CA VAL A 504 2.33 -4.75 -6.91
C VAL A 504 1.14 -5.67 -6.62
N GLY A 505 1.41 -6.92 -6.26
CA GLY A 505 0.37 -7.94 -6.08
C GLY A 505 -0.56 -7.63 -4.91
N GLU A 506 -0.03 -6.94 -3.89
CA GLU A 506 -0.82 -6.48 -2.75
C GLU A 506 -0.26 -5.17 -2.19
N PHE A 507 -1.17 -4.28 -1.79
CA PHE A 507 -0.85 -3.13 -0.95
C PHE A 507 -2.10 -2.71 -0.17
N GLY A 508 -1.91 -1.81 0.79
CA GLY A 508 -3.00 -1.11 1.45
C GLY A 508 -2.70 -0.86 2.92
N CYS A 509 -3.68 -0.30 3.60
CA CYS A 509 -3.55 0.08 4.99
C CYS A 509 -4.77 -0.35 5.80
N HIS A 510 -4.54 -1.00 6.93
CA HIS A 510 -5.56 -1.49 7.83
C HIS A 510 -6.44 -0.35 8.36
N HIS A 511 -7.75 -0.60 8.52
CA HIS A 511 -8.75 0.40 8.93
C HIS A 511 -8.53 1.10 10.29
N ARG A 512 -7.53 0.68 11.06
CA ARG A 512 -7.19 1.30 12.35
C ARG A 512 -6.25 2.49 12.20
N THR A 513 -5.53 2.59 11.09
CA THR A 513 -4.68 3.74 10.78
C THR A 513 -5.55 4.94 10.43
N PRO A 514 -5.27 6.15 10.96
CA PRO A 514 -5.99 7.36 10.59
C PRO A 514 -6.14 7.51 9.06
N HIS A 515 -7.31 7.94 8.62
CA HIS A 515 -7.66 7.95 7.20
C HIS A 515 -6.86 8.99 6.40
N ASP A 516 -6.60 10.16 6.98
CA ASP A 516 -5.72 11.18 6.40
C ASP A 516 -4.31 10.65 6.13
N VAL A 517 -3.71 9.98 7.11
CA VAL A 517 -2.41 9.30 6.99
C VAL A 517 -2.46 8.21 5.92
N THR A 518 -3.53 7.41 5.92
CA THR A 518 -3.75 6.36 4.91
C THR A 518 -3.73 6.95 3.49
N LEU A 519 -4.53 7.98 3.22
CA LEU A 519 -4.65 8.56 1.90
C LEU A 519 -3.35 9.24 1.45
N ALA A 520 -2.65 9.94 2.34
CA ALA A 520 -1.37 10.57 2.03
C ALA A 520 -0.29 9.53 1.65
N TRP A 521 -0.19 8.45 2.42
CA TRP A 521 0.72 7.34 2.13
C TRP A 521 0.34 6.58 0.85
N MET A 522 -0.95 6.34 0.62
CA MET A 522 -1.42 5.69 -0.61
C MET A 522 -1.10 6.54 -1.85
N GLU A 523 -1.32 7.85 -1.79
CA GLU A 523 -1.03 8.77 -2.90
C GLU A 523 0.45 8.73 -3.31
N ASP A 524 1.36 8.73 -2.34
CA ASP A 524 2.80 8.66 -2.61
C ASP A 524 3.22 7.34 -3.28
N ASN A 525 2.68 6.20 -2.81
CA ASN A 525 2.89 4.89 -3.44
C ASN A 525 2.34 4.84 -4.86
N LEU A 526 1.06 5.21 -5.03
CA LEU A 526 0.36 5.19 -6.32
C LEU A 526 1.07 6.08 -7.36
N ALA A 527 1.55 7.25 -6.93
CA ALA A 527 2.27 8.16 -7.80
C ALA A 527 3.67 7.62 -8.18
N ASN A 528 4.32 6.85 -7.31
CA ASN A 528 5.58 6.17 -7.64
C ASN A 528 5.36 5.01 -8.62
N TRP A 529 4.33 4.19 -8.41
CA TRP A 529 4.01 3.08 -9.32
C TRP A 529 3.55 3.59 -10.68
N GLN A 530 2.77 4.67 -10.73
CA GLN A 530 2.41 5.34 -11.97
C GLN A 530 3.66 5.84 -12.72
N ARG A 531 4.62 6.46 -12.02
CA ARG A 531 5.92 6.88 -12.59
C ARG A 531 6.71 5.68 -13.14
N ALA A 532 6.67 4.54 -12.47
CA ALA A 532 7.35 3.31 -12.89
C ALA A 532 6.59 2.52 -13.97
N GLY A 533 5.33 2.87 -14.26
CA GLY A 533 4.47 2.07 -15.14
C GLY A 533 4.03 0.73 -14.55
N ILE A 534 4.08 0.59 -13.22
CA ILE A 534 3.76 -0.64 -12.49
C ILE A 534 2.29 -0.64 -12.09
N GLY A 535 1.61 -1.77 -12.31
CA GLY A 535 0.25 -2.01 -11.84
C GLY A 535 0.17 -2.37 -10.35
N TRP A 536 -1.01 -2.37 -9.76
CA TRP A 536 -1.24 -2.65 -8.34
C TRP A 536 -2.58 -3.32 -8.07
N ALA A 537 -2.66 -4.03 -6.93
CA ALA A 537 -3.92 -4.55 -6.40
C ALA A 537 -4.06 -4.28 -4.90
N LEU A 538 -5.10 -3.55 -4.51
CA LEU A 538 -5.42 -3.27 -3.10
C LEU A 538 -5.84 -4.56 -2.40
N TRP A 539 -5.41 -4.78 -1.17
CA TRP A 539 -5.61 -6.06 -0.48
C TRP A 539 -7.07 -6.48 -0.30
N ASN A 540 -8.01 -5.55 -0.19
CA ASN A 540 -9.42 -5.89 -0.21
C ASN A 540 -10.16 -4.97 -1.17
N PHE A 541 -11.16 -5.50 -1.87
CA PHE A 541 -12.24 -4.66 -2.40
C PHE A 541 -13.22 -4.31 -1.28
N ARG A 542 -13.82 -5.36 -0.68
CA ARG A 542 -14.63 -5.31 0.54
C ARG A 542 -13.81 -5.81 1.73
N GLY A 543 -13.63 -4.99 2.77
CA GLY A 543 -12.92 -5.40 3.98
C GLY A 543 -11.97 -4.35 4.52
N SER A 544 -11.22 -4.71 5.58
CA SER A 544 -10.44 -3.77 6.39
C SER A 544 -9.37 -2.95 5.68
N PHE A 545 -8.92 -3.38 4.49
CA PHE A 545 -7.97 -2.65 3.65
C PHE A 545 -8.63 -1.97 2.44
N GLY A 546 -9.93 -2.20 2.24
CA GLY A 546 -10.62 -1.88 1.00
C GLY A 546 -11.38 -0.58 0.99
N VAL A 547 -11.96 -0.29 -0.18
CA VAL A 547 -12.82 0.88 -0.41
C VAL A 547 -14.26 0.66 0.06
N LEU A 548 -14.70 -0.60 0.14
CA LEU A 548 -16.03 -0.97 0.62
C LEU A 548 -15.95 -1.63 2.00
N ASP A 549 -16.89 -1.27 2.86
CA ASP A 549 -17.14 -1.91 4.16
C ASP A 549 -15.89 -2.05 5.05
N SER A 550 -14.98 -1.08 4.97
CA SER A 550 -13.68 -1.14 5.65
C SER A 550 -13.73 -0.92 7.15
N LYS A 551 -14.86 -0.43 7.68
CA LYS A 551 -15.09 -0.20 9.13
C LYS A 551 -14.13 0.80 9.77
N ARG A 552 -13.56 1.72 8.99
CA ARG A 552 -12.82 2.90 9.49
C ARG A 552 -13.79 3.75 10.31
N THR A 553 -13.36 4.21 11.48
CA THR A 553 -14.22 4.97 12.41
C THR A 553 -14.27 6.47 12.10
N ASP A 554 -13.34 6.94 11.28
CA ASP A 554 -13.11 8.34 10.91
C ASP A 554 -13.48 8.65 9.44
N VAL A 555 -14.19 7.72 8.78
CA VAL A 555 -14.66 7.86 7.39
C VAL A 555 -16.15 8.13 7.35
N LYS A 556 -16.54 9.18 6.61
CA LYS A 556 -17.93 9.43 6.22
C LYS A 556 -18.26 8.63 4.97
N TYR A 557 -18.84 7.46 5.16
CA TYR A 557 -19.21 6.55 4.07
C TYR A 557 -20.42 7.04 3.27
N GLU A 558 -20.39 6.76 1.97
CA GLU A 558 -21.53 6.84 1.04
C GLU A 558 -22.24 5.47 0.97
N ARG A 559 -23.57 5.44 0.80
CA ARG A 559 -24.27 4.18 0.49
C ARG A 559 -24.20 3.93 -1.01
N TYR A 560 -23.63 2.80 -1.42
CA TYR A 560 -23.51 2.42 -2.82
C TYR A 560 -23.83 0.93 -2.99
N ARG A 561 -24.87 0.62 -3.77
CA ARG A 561 -25.35 -0.76 -4.05
C ARG A 561 -25.42 -1.67 -2.81
N GLY A 562 -25.87 -1.13 -1.68
CA GLY A 562 -25.99 -1.88 -0.41
C GLY A 562 -24.75 -1.85 0.49
N HIS A 563 -23.62 -1.34 0.01
CA HIS A 563 -22.35 -1.25 0.74
C HIS A 563 -22.06 0.15 1.27
N LYS A 564 -21.11 0.24 2.21
CA LYS A 564 -20.52 1.49 2.69
C LYS A 564 -19.26 1.80 1.90
N LEU A 565 -19.31 2.82 1.04
CA LEU A 565 -18.23 3.23 0.16
C LEU A 565 -17.41 4.39 0.75
N ASP A 566 -16.10 4.20 0.80
CA ASP A 566 -15.12 5.25 1.03
C ASP A 566 -14.84 5.99 -0.29
N ARG A 567 -15.64 7.05 -0.53
CA ARG A 567 -15.53 7.86 -1.75
C ARG A 567 -14.14 8.48 -1.91
N LYS A 568 -13.52 8.95 -0.83
CA LYS A 568 -12.21 9.62 -0.90
C LYS A 568 -11.10 8.65 -1.32
N MET A 569 -11.12 7.43 -0.77
CA MET A 569 -10.16 6.39 -1.17
C MET A 569 -10.41 5.95 -2.61
N LEU A 570 -11.67 5.74 -3.02
CA LEU A 570 -12.00 5.40 -4.39
C LEU A 570 -11.53 6.47 -5.39
N ASP A 571 -11.84 7.74 -5.14
CA ASP A 571 -11.44 8.85 -6.00
C ASP A 571 -9.90 8.92 -6.11
N LEU A 572 -9.18 8.72 -5.00
CA LEU A 572 -7.72 8.66 -5.01
C LEU A 572 -7.21 7.52 -5.91
N LEU A 573 -7.76 6.31 -5.77
CA LEU A 573 -7.36 5.14 -6.57
C LEU A 573 -7.66 5.34 -8.06
N GLN A 574 -8.76 6.00 -8.41
CA GLN A 574 -9.13 6.28 -9.81
C GLN A 574 -8.20 7.30 -10.49
N ARG A 575 -7.57 8.20 -9.72
CA ARG A 575 -6.60 9.19 -10.27
C ARG A 575 -5.31 8.56 -10.79
N TYR A 576 -4.92 7.38 -10.30
CA TYR A 576 -3.65 6.73 -10.60
C TYR A 576 -3.84 5.47 -11.43
#